data_AF-A0A6M6DRM6-F1
#
_entry.id   AF-A0A6M6DRM6-F1
#
_cell.length_a   1.000
_cell.length_b   1.000
_cell.length_c   1.000
_cell.angle_alpha   90.00
_cell.angle_beta   90.00
_cell.angle_gamma   90.00
#
_symmetry.space_group_name_H-M   'P 1'
#
loop_
_entity.id
_entity.type
_entity.pdbx_description
1 polymer ?
#
loop_
_entity_poly.entity_id
_entity_poly.type
_entity_poly.pdbx_seq_one_letter_code
_entity_poly.pdbx_strand_id
1 'polypeptide(L)'
;MQIQGQYSLSDFIIKISGGYKLSDFNEEYEKIMRSSITQYTKDVKLAELMTLIEGVFSVPLLRDEEWERNNKKVIAMYRKISNSRKLV
;
A
#
# COMPACT_ATOMS: atom_id res chain seq x y z
N MET A 1 -27.89 -5.98 -14.23
CA MET A 1 -27.28 -5.10 -13.20
C MET A 1 -26.40 -5.96 -12.32
N GLN A 2 -25.09 -5.88 -12.50
CA GLN A 2 -24.10 -6.48 -11.60
C GLN A 2 -23.04 -5.44 -11.35
N ILE A 3 -22.99 -4.94 -10.12
CA ILE A 3 -22.04 -3.92 -9.68
C ILE A 3 -20.75 -4.69 -9.39
N GLN A 4 -19.80 -4.68 -10.33
CA GLN A 4 -18.48 -5.26 -10.12
C GLN A 4 -17.61 -4.26 -9.32
N GLY A 5 -17.34 -4.61 -8.06
CA GLY A 5 -16.17 -4.15 -7.29
C GLY A 5 -16.10 -2.66 -6.95
N GLN A 6 -17.12 -2.11 -6.29
CA GLN A 6 -16.97 -0.86 -5.53
C GLN A 6 -16.58 -1.22 -4.09
N TYR A 7 -15.62 -0.47 -3.52
CA TYR A 7 -14.97 -0.65 -2.20
C TYR A 7 -15.70 -1.53 -1.17
N SER A 8 -14.92 -2.31 -0.42
CA SER A 8 -15.44 -3.19 0.60
C SER A 8 -16.00 -2.38 1.79
N LEU A 9 -17.06 -2.89 2.42
CA LEU A 9 -17.56 -2.42 3.72
C LEU A 9 -16.46 -2.37 4.80
N SER A 10 -15.40 -3.17 4.66
CA SER A 10 -14.22 -3.12 5.54
C SER A 10 -13.40 -1.83 5.37
N ASP A 11 -13.26 -1.31 4.15
CA ASP A 11 -12.62 -0.01 3.88
C ASP A 11 -13.46 1.12 4.50
N PHE A 12 -14.77 0.89 4.60
CA PHE A 12 -15.71 1.82 5.24
C PHE A 12 -15.64 1.75 6.77
N ILE A 13 -15.50 0.57 7.40
CA ILE A 13 -15.43 0.40 8.86
C ILE A 13 -14.08 0.81 9.48
N ILE A 14 -12.98 0.71 8.73
CA ILE A 14 -11.66 1.23 9.14
C ILE A 14 -11.64 2.77 9.15
N LYS A 15 -12.39 3.40 8.23
CA LYS A 15 -12.56 4.85 8.11
C LYS A 15 -13.25 5.53 9.30
N ILE A 16 -13.95 4.75 10.14
CA ILE A 16 -14.73 5.23 11.29
C ILE A 16 -14.06 4.95 12.65
N SER A 17 -12.95 4.21 12.72
CA SER A 17 -12.46 3.60 13.98
C SER A 17 -11.00 3.89 14.40
N GLY A 18 -10.19 4.64 13.65
CA GLY A 18 -8.89 5.14 14.14
C GLY A 18 -7.66 4.98 13.24
N GLY A 19 -7.80 5.19 11.93
CA GLY A 19 -6.68 5.35 10.99
C GLY A 19 -5.98 4.05 10.58
N TYR A 20 -5.29 4.09 9.43
CA TYR A 20 -4.50 2.97 8.93
C TYR A 20 -3.19 2.81 9.72
N LYS A 21 -2.85 1.56 10.04
CA LYS A 21 -1.58 1.20 10.68
C LYS A 21 -0.65 0.52 9.67
N LEU A 22 0.67 0.60 9.91
CA LEU A 22 1.66 -0.07 9.07
C LEU A 22 1.45 -1.59 8.93
N SER A 23 0.87 -2.22 9.95
CA SER A 23 0.48 -3.64 9.90
C SER A 23 -0.48 -3.93 8.76
N ASP A 24 -1.46 -3.06 8.55
CA ASP A 24 -2.55 -3.24 7.58
C ASP A 24 -1.99 -3.25 6.15
N PHE A 25 -1.03 -2.36 5.89
CA PHE A 25 -0.30 -2.34 4.62
C PHE A 25 0.55 -3.58 4.41
N ASN A 26 1.19 -4.09 5.46
CA ASN A 26 1.98 -5.31 5.34
C ASN A 26 1.09 -6.53 5.08
N GLU A 27 -0.08 -6.61 5.71
CA GLU A 27 -1.06 -7.66 5.43
C GLU A 27 -1.53 -7.62 3.98
N GLU A 28 -1.89 -6.44 3.45
CA GLU A 28 -2.31 -6.32 2.05
C GLU A 28 -1.18 -6.62 1.06
N TYR A 29 0.04 -6.19 1.37
CA TYR A 29 1.22 -6.58 0.60
C TYR A 29 1.38 -8.10 0.52
N GLU A 30 1.33 -8.81 1.65
CA GLU A 30 1.51 -10.26 1.68
C GLU A 30 0.38 -10.98 0.94
N LYS A 31 -0.86 -10.48 1.03
CA LYS A 31 -2.00 -11.00 0.26
C LYS A 31 -1.76 -10.86 -1.25
N ILE A 32 -1.31 -9.70 -1.73
CA ILE A 32 -0.99 -9.49 -3.14
C ILE A 32 0.12 -10.45 -3.59
N MET A 33 1.21 -10.55 -2.82
CA MET A 33 2.35 -11.38 -3.19
C MET A 33 2.01 -12.87 -3.28
N ARG A 34 1.19 -13.38 -2.35
CA ARG A 34 0.79 -14.80 -2.30
C ARG A 34 -0.36 -15.16 -3.23
N SER A 35 -1.07 -14.17 -3.77
CA SER A 35 -2.18 -14.42 -4.69
C SER A 35 -1.72 -15.08 -6.00
N SER A 36 -2.63 -15.81 -6.64
CA SER A 36 -2.41 -16.46 -7.94
C SER A 36 -2.69 -15.55 -9.14
N ILE A 37 -2.81 -14.24 -8.93
CA ILE A 37 -3.05 -13.27 -10.00
C ILE A 37 -1.78 -13.07 -10.84
N THR A 38 -1.95 -12.52 -12.04
CA THR A 38 -0.82 -12.25 -12.95
C THR A 38 0.17 -11.27 -12.34
N GLN A 39 1.43 -11.33 -12.76
CA GLN A 39 2.46 -10.39 -12.31
C GLN A 39 2.05 -8.93 -12.59
N TYR A 40 1.51 -8.65 -13.79
CA TYR A 40 1.00 -7.32 -14.13
C TYR A 40 -0.06 -6.84 -13.14
N THR A 41 -1.03 -7.69 -12.78
CA THR A 41 -2.06 -7.33 -11.79
C THR A 41 -1.47 -7.12 -10.40
N LYS A 42 -0.43 -7.88 -10.01
CA LYS A 42 0.30 -7.62 -8.75
C LYS A 42 0.95 -6.24 -8.80
N ASP A 43 1.63 -5.90 -9.88
CA ASP A 43 2.33 -4.61 -10.01
C ASP A 43 1.36 -3.43 -9.90
N VAL A 44 0.18 -3.52 -10.55
CA VAL A 44 -0.89 -2.51 -10.41
C VAL A 44 -1.34 -2.39 -8.95
N LYS A 45 -1.66 -3.50 -8.28
CA LYS A 45 -2.11 -3.49 -6.88
C LYS A 45 -1.04 -2.99 -5.92
N LEU A 46 0.22 -3.31 -6.14
CA LEU A 46 1.34 -2.81 -5.35
C LEU A 46 1.55 -1.30 -5.57
N ALA A 47 1.32 -0.79 -6.79
CA ALA A 47 1.33 0.65 -7.05
C ALA A 47 0.18 1.37 -6.32
N GLU A 48 -1.04 0.82 -6.36
CA GLU A 48 -2.18 1.33 -5.58
C GLU A 48 -1.87 1.35 -4.08
N LEU A 49 -1.24 0.29 -3.56
CA LEU A 49 -0.85 0.20 -2.15
C LEU A 49 0.21 1.25 -1.78
N MET A 50 1.16 1.55 -2.67
CA MET A 50 2.13 2.64 -2.46
C MET A 50 1.45 4.01 -2.41
N THR A 51 0.51 4.29 -3.32
CA THR A 51 -0.26 5.54 -3.30
C THR A 51 -1.05 5.70 -2.00
N LEU A 52 -1.58 4.61 -1.45
CA LEU A 52 -2.26 4.66 -0.14
C LEU A 52 -1.28 4.96 1.00
N ILE A 53 -0.08 4.36 1.01
CA ILE A 53 0.96 4.65 2.01
C ILE A 53 1.40 6.12 1.93
N GLU A 54 1.58 6.65 0.73
CA GLU A 54 1.92 8.06 0.49
C GLU A 54 0.89 8.98 1.14
N GLY A 55 -0.40 8.74 0.89
CA GLY A 55 -1.48 9.54 1.46
C GLY A 55 -1.62 9.41 2.98
N VAL A 56 -1.47 8.19 3.52
CA VAL A 56 -1.67 7.93 4.96
C VAL A 56 -0.51 8.45 5.80
N PHE A 57 0.73 8.25 5.36
CA PHE A 57 1.92 8.60 6.14
C PHE A 57 2.63 9.85 5.64
N SER A 58 2.06 10.55 4.65
CA SER A 58 2.64 11.76 4.05
C SER A 58 4.07 11.51 3.55
N VAL A 59 4.27 10.40 2.81
CA VAL A 59 5.57 10.10 2.21
C VAL A 59 5.91 11.17 1.16
N PRO A 60 7.07 11.85 1.26
CA PRO A 60 7.47 12.86 0.28
C PRO A 60 7.67 12.27 -1.12
N LEU A 61 7.27 13.02 -2.15
CA LEU A 61 7.45 12.63 -3.56
C LEU A 61 8.94 12.60 -3.96
N LEU A 62 9.72 13.53 -3.43
CA LEU A 62 11.16 13.58 -3.58
C LEU A 62 11.83 13.03 -2.33
N ARG A 63 13.03 12.45 -2.47
CA ARG A 63 13.78 11.94 -1.32
C ARG A 63 14.04 13.06 -0.31
N ASP A 64 13.59 12.82 0.91
CA ASP A 64 13.81 13.67 2.08
C ASP A 64 14.46 12.85 3.18
N GLU A 65 15.76 13.04 3.39
CA GLU A 65 16.53 12.25 4.34
C GLU A 65 16.13 12.50 5.80
N GLU A 66 15.63 13.70 6.12
CA GLU A 66 15.19 14.03 7.47
C GLU A 66 13.88 13.31 7.79
N TRP A 67 12.93 13.36 6.86
CA TRP A 67 11.69 12.62 6.98
C TRP A 67 11.95 11.11 7.08
N GLU A 68 12.85 10.56 6.26
CA GLU A 68 13.19 9.12 6.30
C GLU A 68 13.81 8.70 7.64
N ARG A 69 14.68 9.53 8.22
CA ARG A 69 15.28 9.26 9.55
C ARG A 69 14.23 9.16 10.64
N ASN A 70 13.16 9.96 10.55
CA ASN A 70 12.06 9.96 11.51
C ASN A 70 11.02 8.87 11.22
N ASN A 71 10.89 8.42 9.96
CA ASN A 71 9.86 7.49 9.50
C ASN A 71 10.42 6.15 9.00
N LYS A 72 11.48 5.65 9.65
CA LYS A 72 12.23 4.44 9.22
C LYS A 72 11.36 3.24 8.85
N LYS A 73 10.31 2.97 9.63
CA LYS A 73 9.41 1.83 9.38
C LYS A 73 8.54 2.04 8.14
N VAL A 74 8.04 3.27 7.93
CA VAL A 74 7.23 3.62 6.77
C VAL A 74 8.07 3.54 5.51
N ILE A 75 9.27 4.15 5.49
CA ILE A 75 10.13 4.11 4.31
C ILE A 75 10.62 2.69 3.99
N ALA A 76 10.90 1.88 5.02
CA ALA A 76 11.25 0.47 4.81
C ALA A 76 10.11 -0.31 4.15
N MET A 77 8.86 -0.10 4.61
CA MET A 77 7.68 -0.72 4.00
C MET A 77 7.47 -0.24 2.57
N TYR A 78 7.53 1.07 2.33
CA TYR A 78 7.39 1.66 1.00
C TYR A 78 8.43 1.10 0.01
N ARG A 79 9.70 1.00 0.44
CA ARG A 79 10.78 0.41 -0.37
C ARG A 79 10.59 -1.08 -0.61
N LYS A 80 10.12 -1.85 0.39
CA LYS A 80 9.77 -3.28 0.24
C LYS A 80 8.76 -3.47 -0.89
N ILE A 81 7.71 -2.65 -0.92
CA ILE A 81 6.68 -2.71 -1.97
C ILE A 81 7.27 -2.30 -3.32
N SER A 82 7.97 -1.17 -3.38
CA SER A 82 8.57 -0.66 -4.61
C SER A 82 9.50 -1.69 -5.26
N ASN A 83 10.38 -2.31 -4.47
CA ASN A 83 11.32 -3.34 -4.94
C ASN A 83 10.64 -4.65 -5.37
N SER A 84 9.41 -4.90 -4.91
CA SER A 84 8.65 -6.09 -5.28
C SER A 84 7.93 -5.93 -6.63
N ARG A 85 7.73 -4.69 -7.07
CA ARG A 85 7.17 -4.41 -8.39
C ARG A 85 8.20 -4.76 -9.46
N LYS A 86 7.76 -5.44 -10.50
CA LYS A 86 8.56 -5.67 -11.71
C LYS A 86 8.09 -4.67 -12.74
N LEU A 87 8.63 -3.46 -12.68
CA LEU A 87 8.45 -2.46 -13.73
C LEU A 87 9.14 -3.00 -14.99
N VAL A 88 8.41 -3.76 -15.79
CA VAL A 88 8.86 -4.29 -17.09
C VAL A 88 8.53 -3.27 -18.18
#